data_AF-A0A5B7A894-F1
#
_entry.id   AF-A0A5B7A894-F1
#
_cell.length_a   1.000
_cell.length_b   1.000
_cell.length_c   1.000
_cell.angle_alpha   90.00
_cell.angle_beta   90.00
_cell.angle_gamma   90.00
#
_symmetry.space_group_name_H-M   'P 1'
#
loop_
_entity.id
_entity.type
_entity.pdbx_description
1 polymer ?
#
loop_
_entity_poly.entity_id
_entity_poly.type
_entity_poly.pdbx_seq_one_letter_code
_entity_poly.pdbx_strand_id
1 'polypeptide(L)'
;MSLGNYQEAHVFKSKSGACAAFLANHDSHSFAKVAFRNMHYNLPPWSISILPDCKNTVYNTARVGAQSAQMKMTPVNRGFSWQSYNEETASFDDNSFTTVGLLEQINTTRDVSDYLWYMTDVKINPDEGFLKSGKWPVLTVLSAGHALHVFINGQLSGTVYGSLEKPKLIFNEGVNLRAGVNKISLLSIAVGLPNVGPHFEKWNAGILGPVSLNGLNEGRRDLSWQKWSYKIGLEGEALSLHSLSGSSSVEWVEGSLVARKQPLTWYKTTFNAPAENGPLALDMSSMGKGQVWINGQSIGRYWPGYKASGSCGACSYAGWFNEKKCLSNCGEASQRWYHVPRSWLNPTGNLLVVFEEWGGNPSGISLVKREIQSVCADIFEWQPTLVNWQLQASGKVNRPLRPKAHLWCAPGQKISSIKFASFGTPQGVCGSFREGSCHAHHSYDAFEKYCIGQQSCSVTVAPEMFGGDPCPSIMKKLSVEAICS
;
A
#
# COMPACT_ATOMS: atom_id res chain seq x y z
N MET A 1 -40.99 -9.88 3.43
CA MET A 1 -42.11 -9.94 2.45
C MET A 1 -41.46 -10.01 1.07
N SER A 2 -41.76 -11.04 0.26
CA SER A 2 -41.23 -11.10 -1.11
C SER A 2 -41.89 -10.02 -1.98
N LEU A 3 -41.08 -9.32 -2.78
CA LEU A 3 -41.52 -8.35 -3.79
C LEU A 3 -41.29 -8.85 -5.23
N GLY A 4 -40.54 -9.95 -5.37
CA GLY A 4 -40.12 -10.56 -6.62
C GLY A 4 -39.15 -11.72 -6.36
N ASN A 5 -38.59 -12.30 -7.43
CA ASN A 5 -37.72 -13.48 -7.34
C ASN A 5 -36.42 -13.23 -6.55
N TYR A 6 -35.87 -12.01 -6.66
CA TYR A 6 -34.65 -11.60 -5.95
C TYR A 6 -34.87 -10.35 -5.10
N GLN A 7 -36.12 -9.94 -4.90
CA GLN A 7 -36.46 -8.70 -4.24
C GLN A 7 -37.31 -8.93 -3.01
N GLU A 8 -36.96 -8.25 -1.92
CA GLU A 8 -37.61 -8.42 -0.63
C GLU A 8 -37.83 -7.06 0.06
N ALA A 9 -38.86 -7.01 0.90
CA ALA A 9 -39.11 -5.95 1.86
C ALA A 9 -38.96 -6.46 3.29
N HIS A 10 -38.08 -5.82 4.06
CA HIS A 10 -38.02 -5.94 5.52
C HIS A 10 -38.71 -4.71 6.12
N VAL A 11 -39.79 -4.93 6.87
CA VAL A 11 -40.64 -3.85 7.40
C VAL A 11 -40.64 -3.90 8.92
N PHE A 12 -40.25 -2.81 9.54
CA PHE A 12 -40.28 -2.60 10.99
C PHE A 12 -41.38 -1.61 11.31
N LYS A 13 -42.43 -2.06 12.00
CA LYS A 13 -43.59 -1.24 12.38
C LYS A 13 -43.76 -1.25 13.88
N SER A 14 -43.81 -0.08 14.51
CA SER A 14 -44.11 0.04 15.94
C SER A 14 -45.61 -0.01 16.20
N LYS A 15 -45.99 -0.29 17.45
CA LYS A 15 -47.39 -0.18 17.91
C LYS A 15 -47.93 1.25 17.82
N SER A 16 -47.07 2.26 17.96
CA SER A 16 -47.41 3.68 17.81
C SER A 16 -47.60 4.13 16.36
N GLY A 17 -47.43 3.23 15.37
CA GLY A 17 -47.65 3.51 13.96
C GLY A 17 -46.41 3.98 13.19
N ALA A 18 -45.27 4.15 13.85
CA ALA A 18 -44.00 4.42 13.18
C ALA A 18 -43.62 3.23 12.27
N CYS A 19 -43.04 3.51 11.12
CA CYS A 19 -42.76 2.49 10.12
C CYS A 19 -41.47 2.79 9.37
N ALA A 20 -40.53 1.84 9.37
CA ALA A 20 -39.36 1.84 8.50
C ALA A 20 -39.36 0.60 7.61
N ALA A 21 -38.92 0.75 6.36
CA ALA A 21 -38.79 -0.35 5.41
C ALA A 21 -37.43 -0.34 4.70
N PHE A 22 -36.91 -1.54 4.43
CA PHE A 22 -35.73 -1.79 3.62
C PHE A 22 -36.16 -2.63 2.41
N LEU A 23 -36.02 -2.07 1.22
CA LEU A 23 -36.35 -2.74 -0.04
C LEU A 23 -35.05 -3.22 -0.68
N ALA A 24 -34.82 -4.52 -0.72
CA ALA A 24 -33.59 -5.15 -1.20
C ALA A 24 -33.78 -5.69 -2.62
N ASN A 25 -32.72 -5.57 -3.43
CA ASN A 25 -32.54 -6.30 -4.69
C ASN A 25 -31.24 -7.09 -4.63
N HIS A 26 -31.36 -8.41 -4.59
CA HIS A 26 -30.23 -9.35 -4.55
C HIS A 26 -29.74 -9.78 -5.93
N ASP A 27 -30.40 -9.33 -7.01
CA ASP A 27 -29.88 -9.52 -8.38
C ASP A 27 -28.62 -8.66 -8.56
N SER A 28 -27.50 -9.27 -8.97
CA SER A 28 -26.21 -8.60 -9.15
C SER A 28 -26.00 -7.98 -10.55
N HIS A 29 -26.92 -8.22 -11.49
CA HIS A 29 -26.81 -7.78 -12.87
C HIS A 29 -27.92 -6.80 -13.26
N SER A 30 -29.13 -7.00 -12.75
CA SER A 30 -30.32 -6.33 -13.27
C SER A 30 -30.94 -5.35 -12.28
N PHE A 31 -31.39 -4.22 -12.82
CA PHE A 31 -32.31 -3.33 -12.12
C PHE A 31 -33.67 -4.01 -11.94
N ALA A 32 -34.33 -3.75 -10.82
CA ALA A 32 -35.67 -4.25 -10.54
C ALA A 32 -36.65 -3.11 -10.24
N LYS A 33 -37.85 -3.17 -10.83
CA LYS A 33 -38.97 -2.31 -10.46
C LYS A 33 -39.93 -3.10 -9.57
N VAL A 34 -40.05 -2.69 -8.32
CA VAL A 34 -40.89 -3.37 -7.31
C VAL A 34 -42.08 -2.51 -6.91
N ALA A 35 -43.19 -3.14 -6.53
CA ALA A 35 -44.35 -2.47 -5.95
C ALA A 35 -44.35 -2.67 -4.43
N PHE A 36 -44.41 -1.58 -3.66
CA PHE A 36 -44.52 -1.62 -2.20
C PHE A 36 -45.47 -0.52 -1.72
N ARG A 37 -46.54 -0.89 -1.00
CA ARG A 37 -47.57 0.03 -0.47
C ARG A 37 -48.12 1.01 -1.53
N ASN A 38 -48.53 0.48 -2.68
CA ASN A 38 -49.07 1.23 -3.82
C ASN A 38 -48.10 2.23 -4.46
N MET A 39 -46.80 2.10 -4.21
CA MET A 39 -45.75 2.88 -4.85
C MET A 39 -44.77 1.97 -5.58
N HIS A 40 -44.14 2.49 -6.63
CA HIS A 40 -43.12 1.78 -7.38
C HIS A 40 -41.72 2.30 -7.04
N TYR A 41 -40.77 1.37 -6.86
CA TYR A 41 -39.38 1.69 -6.55
C TYR A 41 -38.46 0.99 -7.55
N ASN A 42 -37.50 1.76 -8.09
CA ASN A 42 -36.46 1.23 -8.96
C ASN A 42 -35.21 0.94 -8.11
N LEU A 43 -34.90 -0.34 -7.94
CA LEU A 43 -33.76 -0.83 -7.17
C LEU A 43 -32.60 -1.16 -8.11
N PRO A 44 -31.44 -0.51 -7.97
CA PRO A 44 -30.21 -0.94 -8.65
C PRO A 44 -29.84 -2.40 -8.33
N PRO A 45 -29.01 -3.05 -9.17
CA PRO A 45 -28.44 -4.35 -8.83
C PRO A 45 -27.74 -4.31 -7.47
N TRP A 46 -27.84 -5.38 -6.71
CA TRP A 46 -27.12 -5.59 -5.44
C TRP A 46 -27.25 -4.39 -4.48
N SER A 47 -28.49 -3.95 -4.22
CA SER A 47 -28.72 -2.72 -3.46
C SER A 47 -29.91 -2.80 -2.51
N ILE A 48 -29.91 -1.93 -1.50
CA ILE A 48 -31.01 -1.75 -0.55
C ILE A 48 -31.41 -0.28 -0.53
N SER A 49 -32.71 -0.02 -0.70
CA SER A 49 -33.33 1.29 -0.49
C SER A 49 -33.89 1.40 0.93
N ILE A 50 -33.62 2.51 1.61
CA ILE A 50 -34.05 2.77 2.99
C ILE A 50 -35.20 3.78 2.98
N LEU A 51 -36.33 3.40 3.58
CA LEU A 51 -37.55 4.19 3.67
C LEU A 51 -37.91 4.39 5.15
N PRO A 52 -37.52 5.51 5.79
CA PRO A 52 -37.74 5.75 7.22
C PRO A 52 -39.21 5.91 7.63
N ASP A 53 -40.09 6.13 6.66
CA ASP A 53 -41.54 6.30 6.79
C ASP A 53 -42.34 5.22 6.01
N CYS A 54 -41.65 4.17 5.54
CA CYS A 54 -42.19 3.15 4.64
C CYS A 54 -42.77 3.69 3.31
N LYS A 55 -42.41 4.92 2.91
CA LYS A 55 -42.97 5.59 1.72
C LYS A 55 -41.91 6.28 0.85
N ASN A 56 -41.02 7.07 1.44
CA ASN A 56 -40.04 7.86 0.71
C ASN A 56 -38.67 7.22 0.86
N THR A 57 -38.01 6.93 -0.27
CA THR A 57 -36.61 6.51 -0.24
C THR A 57 -35.73 7.71 0.10
N VAL A 58 -34.90 7.60 1.14
CA VAL A 58 -33.94 8.66 1.53
C VAL A 58 -32.51 8.30 1.16
N TYR A 59 -32.24 7.01 0.97
CA TYR A 59 -30.93 6.48 0.65
C TYR A 59 -31.08 5.15 -0.11
N ASN A 60 -30.15 4.89 -1.03
CA ASN A 60 -29.94 3.57 -1.61
C ASN A 60 -28.45 3.28 -1.63
N THR A 61 -28.06 2.06 -1.27
CA THR A 61 -26.65 1.66 -1.09
C THR A 61 -25.81 1.73 -2.36
N ALA A 62 -26.43 1.69 -3.55
CA ALA A 62 -25.76 1.76 -4.84
C ALA A 62 -25.84 3.16 -5.50
N ARG A 63 -26.54 4.11 -4.87
CA ARG A 63 -26.68 5.48 -5.38
C ARG A 63 -25.85 6.44 -4.53
N VAL A 64 -24.57 6.55 -4.87
CA VAL A 64 -23.60 7.37 -4.12
C VAL A 64 -23.77 8.84 -4.50
N GLY A 65 -24.10 9.69 -3.52
CA GLY A 65 -24.26 11.14 -3.73
C GLY A 65 -23.05 11.95 -3.32
N ALA A 66 -22.08 11.32 -2.67
CA ALA A 66 -20.83 11.94 -2.26
C ALA A 66 -19.87 12.06 -3.44
N GLN A 67 -18.99 13.06 -3.40
CA GLN A 67 -17.92 13.17 -4.38
C GLN A 67 -16.86 12.07 -4.19
N SER A 68 -16.22 11.68 -5.27
CA SER A 68 -14.98 10.89 -5.26
C SER A 68 -13.79 11.81 -5.52
N ALA A 69 -12.59 11.42 -5.06
CA ALA A 69 -11.37 12.19 -5.29
C ALA A 69 -10.24 11.27 -5.77
N GLN A 70 -9.53 11.69 -6.81
CA GLN A 70 -8.26 11.12 -7.22
C GLN A 70 -7.14 11.85 -6.50
N MET A 71 -6.29 11.09 -5.82
CA MET A 71 -5.17 11.63 -5.06
C MET A 71 -3.89 11.56 -5.89
N LYS A 72 -3.03 12.55 -5.73
CA LYS A 72 -1.69 12.59 -6.31
C LYS A 72 -0.64 12.82 -5.24
N MET A 73 0.54 12.27 -5.48
CA MET A 73 1.73 12.47 -4.67
C MET A 73 2.69 13.37 -5.45
N THR A 74 2.83 14.62 -5.04
CA THR A 74 3.65 15.62 -5.73
C THR A 74 4.93 15.88 -4.94
N PRO A 75 6.12 15.74 -5.56
CA PRO A 75 7.38 16.03 -4.89
C PRO A 75 7.49 17.49 -4.44
N VAL A 76 7.81 17.69 -3.17
CA VAL A 76 8.02 19.02 -2.54
C VAL A 76 9.46 19.25 -2.11
N ASN A 77 10.25 18.18 -1.96
CA ASN A 77 11.69 18.26 -1.75
C ASN A 77 12.38 17.14 -2.54
N ARG A 78 13.39 17.51 -3.33
CA ARG A 78 14.18 16.62 -4.19
C ARG A 78 15.66 16.92 -4.02
N GLY A 79 16.50 15.92 -4.27
CA GLY A 79 17.94 16.12 -4.33
C GLY A 79 18.57 16.36 -2.97
N PHE A 80 18.20 15.55 -1.98
CA PHE A 80 18.85 15.56 -0.68
C PHE A 80 20.37 15.35 -0.81
N SER A 81 21.13 16.07 0.00
CA SER A 81 22.57 15.87 0.16
C SER A 81 22.80 14.69 1.10
N TRP A 82 22.99 13.52 0.51
CA TRP A 82 23.18 12.27 1.24
C TRP A 82 24.62 12.08 1.69
N GLN A 83 24.76 11.45 2.85
CA GLN A 83 25.98 10.82 3.31
C GLN A 83 25.70 9.32 3.50
N SER A 84 26.71 8.47 3.37
CA SER A 84 26.57 7.02 3.54
C SER A 84 27.61 6.42 4.48
N TYR A 85 27.22 5.38 5.19
CA TYR A 85 28.08 4.51 5.98
C TYR A 85 27.76 3.05 5.61
N ASN A 86 28.77 2.29 5.21
CA ASN A 86 28.59 0.88 4.87
C ASN A 86 28.65 0.05 6.15
N GLU A 87 27.60 -0.73 6.38
CA GLU A 87 27.57 -1.71 7.45
C GLU A 87 28.55 -2.83 7.09
N GLU A 88 29.47 -3.15 8.00
CA GLU A 88 30.37 -4.29 7.79
C GLU A 88 29.63 -5.62 8.00
N THR A 89 30.03 -6.65 7.28
CA THR A 89 29.57 -8.01 7.60
C THR A 89 30.04 -8.38 8.99
N ALA A 90 29.15 -8.95 9.81
CA ALA A 90 29.46 -9.28 11.21
C ALA A 90 30.81 -10.00 11.35
N SER A 91 31.63 -9.49 12.27
CA SER A 91 32.91 -10.07 12.67
C SER A 91 32.74 -10.83 13.99
N PHE A 92 33.72 -11.66 14.35
CA PHE A 92 33.76 -12.32 15.66
C PHE A 92 34.22 -11.28 16.69
N ASP A 93 33.27 -10.49 17.20
CA ASP A 93 33.51 -9.45 18.20
C ASP A 93 32.95 -9.83 19.59
N ASP A 94 33.15 -8.96 20.58
CA ASP A 94 32.72 -9.17 21.98
C ASP A 94 31.19 -9.31 22.14
N ASN A 95 30.41 -8.89 21.14
CA ASN A 95 28.94 -9.02 21.12
C ASN A 95 28.47 -10.32 20.44
N SER A 96 29.39 -11.17 20.01
CA SER A 96 29.09 -12.47 19.43
C SER A 96 29.15 -13.59 20.46
N PHE A 97 28.31 -14.61 20.30
CA PHE A 97 28.35 -15.82 21.12
C PHE A 97 28.27 -17.06 20.24
N THR A 98 28.72 -18.21 20.77
CA THR A 98 28.82 -19.44 19.97
C THR A 98 28.01 -20.59 20.56
N THR A 99 27.42 -21.40 19.69
CA THR A 99 26.86 -22.71 20.06
C THR A 99 27.22 -23.76 19.01
N VAL A 100 27.15 -25.02 19.40
CA VAL A 100 27.09 -26.13 18.44
C VAL A 100 25.64 -26.25 17.97
N GLY A 101 25.42 -26.21 16.66
CA GLY A 101 24.08 -26.29 16.10
C GLY A 101 23.44 -24.95 15.73
N LEU A 102 22.24 -25.03 15.17
CA LEU A 102 21.45 -23.92 14.66
C LEU A 102 20.38 -23.48 15.67
N LEU A 103 20.30 -22.19 15.98
CA LEU A 103 19.32 -21.61 16.89
C LEU A 103 18.13 -20.98 16.15
N GLU A 104 16.95 -21.07 16.74
CA GLU A 104 15.74 -20.39 16.26
C GLU A 104 15.85 -18.88 16.50
N GLN A 105 15.43 -18.07 15.52
CA GLN A 105 15.69 -16.63 15.53
C GLN A 105 14.91 -15.87 16.59
N ILE A 106 13.62 -16.15 16.81
CA ILE A 106 12.78 -15.41 17.76
C ILE A 106 13.24 -15.68 19.20
N ASN A 107 13.56 -16.93 19.54
CA ASN A 107 14.07 -17.32 20.84
C ASN A 107 15.43 -16.68 21.13
N THR A 108 16.26 -16.49 20.10
CA THR A 108 17.59 -15.90 20.21
C THR A 108 17.53 -14.38 20.33
N THR A 109 16.80 -13.73 19.43
CA THR A 109 16.72 -12.25 19.35
C THR A 109 15.75 -11.66 20.37
N ARG A 110 14.77 -12.43 20.86
CA ARG A 110 13.63 -11.91 21.64
C ARG A 110 12.91 -10.74 20.94
N ASP A 111 12.93 -10.74 19.60
CA ASP A 111 12.33 -9.70 18.76
C ASP A 111 12.88 -8.28 19.01
N VAL A 112 14.09 -8.15 19.58
CA VAL A 112 14.71 -6.82 19.79
C VAL A 112 15.29 -6.22 18.51
N SER A 113 15.50 -7.05 17.48
CA SER A 113 15.90 -6.66 16.13
C SER A 113 15.36 -7.66 15.11
N ASP A 114 15.08 -7.18 13.90
CA ASP A 114 14.70 -8.01 12.76
C ASP A 114 15.84 -8.94 12.30
N TYR A 115 17.08 -8.63 12.68
CA TYR A 115 18.29 -9.19 12.11
C TYR A 115 18.99 -10.16 13.08
N LEU A 116 19.35 -11.35 12.58
CA LEU A 116 20.22 -12.29 13.28
C LEU A 116 21.28 -12.83 12.32
N TRP A 117 22.55 -12.63 12.67
CA TRP A 117 23.68 -13.23 11.97
C TRP A 117 23.93 -14.66 12.45
N TYR A 118 24.07 -15.58 11.50
CA TYR A 118 24.55 -16.95 11.70
C TYR A 118 25.87 -17.09 10.96
N MET A 119 26.96 -17.32 11.69
CA MET A 119 28.32 -17.32 11.14
C MET A 119 29.02 -18.64 11.41
N THR A 120 29.69 -19.19 10.40
CA THR A 120 30.52 -20.39 10.56
C THR A 120 31.73 -20.35 9.63
N ASP A 121 32.77 -21.06 10.02
CA ASP A 121 34.00 -21.19 9.24
C ASP A 121 34.03 -22.54 8.53
N VAL A 122 34.37 -22.51 7.24
CA VAL A 122 34.54 -23.71 6.42
C VAL A 122 35.97 -23.79 5.91
N LYS A 123 36.70 -24.80 6.38
CA LYS A 123 38.05 -25.10 5.90
C LYS A 123 37.98 -25.92 4.62
N ILE A 124 38.59 -25.41 3.56
CA ILE A 124 38.71 -26.03 2.24
C ILE A 124 40.14 -26.48 2.03
N ASN A 125 40.32 -27.74 1.66
CA ASN A 125 41.66 -28.27 1.40
C ASN A 125 42.20 -27.73 0.06
N PRO A 126 43.51 -27.45 -0.05
CA PRO A 126 44.09 -26.93 -1.29
C PRO A 126 43.99 -27.87 -2.51
N ASP A 127 43.73 -29.16 -2.29
CA ASP A 127 43.61 -30.21 -3.32
C ASP A 127 42.16 -30.44 -3.80
N GLU A 128 41.20 -29.64 -3.32
CA GLU A 128 39.80 -29.70 -3.74
C GLU A 128 39.62 -29.56 -5.26
N GLY A 129 38.87 -30.49 -5.85
CA GLY A 129 38.72 -30.59 -7.30
C GLY A 129 38.05 -29.37 -7.94
N PHE A 130 37.19 -28.68 -7.19
CA PHE A 130 36.53 -27.46 -7.66
C PHE A 130 37.52 -26.30 -7.88
N LEU A 131 38.61 -26.22 -7.11
CA LEU A 131 39.63 -25.18 -7.25
C LEU A 131 40.37 -25.29 -8.60
N LYS A 132 40.49 -26.51 -9.14
CA LYS A 132 41.14 -26.78 -10.43
C LYS A 132 40.16 -26.67 -11.60
N SER A 133 38.92 -27.10 -11.40
CA SER A 133 37.90 -27.20 -12.47
C SER A 133 37.08 -25.92 -12.65
N GLY A 134 37.10 -25.00 -11.69
CA GLY A 134 36.27 -23.79 -11.69
C GLY A 134 34.78 -24.06 -11.43
N LYS A 135 34.39 -25.29 -11.10
CA LYS A 135 33.01 -25.67 -10.78
C LYS A 135 32.73 -25.47 -9.30
N TRP A 136 32.26 -24.28 -8.94
CA TRP A 136 32.01 -23.91 -7.54
C TRP A 136 31.12 -24.92 -6.78
N PRO A 137 31.44 -25.21 -5.51
CA PRO A 137 30.58 -26.04 -4.67
C PRO A 137 29.26 -25.30 -4.39
N VAL A 138 28.18 -26.07 -4.23
CA VAL A 138 26.83 -25.54 -4.04
C VAL A 138 26.51 -25.49 -2.56
N LEU A 139 26.21 -24.29 -2.05
CA LEU A 139 25.74 -24.09 -0.69
C LEU A 139 24.21 -24.15 -0.68
N THR A 140 23.67 -25.05 0.13
CA THR A 140 22.23 -25.16 0.40
C THR A 140 21.94 -24.69 1.82
N VAL A 141 21.04 -23.72 1.98
CA VAL A 141 20.60 -23.19 3.29
C VAL A 141 19.08 -23.24 3.36
N LEU A 142 18.54 -24.01 4.30
CA LEU A 142 17.10 -24.02 4.60
C LEU A 142 16.81 -23.10 5.80
N SER A 143 15.84 -22.21 5.61
CA SER A 143 15.38 -21.28 6.64
C SER A 143 13.87 -21.34 6.79
N ALA A 144 13.37 -21.15 8.01
CA ALA A 144 11.96 -21.01 8.31
C ALA A 144 11.38 -19.66 7.85
N GLY A 145 12.24 -18.70 7.49
CA GLY A 145 11.85 -17.38 6.99
C GLY A 145 12.51 -16.24 7.76
N HIS A 146 12.32 -14.99 7.34
CA HIS A 146 11.43 -14.53 6.25
C HIS A 146 12.19 -14.03 5.02
N ALA A 147 13.41 -13.52 5.22
CA ALA A 147 14.40 -13.29 4.16
C ALA A 147 15.78 -13.76 4.64
N LEU A 148 16.68 -13.98 3.69
CA LEU A 148 18.03 -14.47 3.93
C LEU A 148 19.01 -13.82 2.94
N HIS A 149 20.07 -13.23 3.47
CA HIS A 149 21.25 -12.85 2.71
C HIS A 149 22.41 -13.80 3.03
N VAL A 150 23.09 -14.25 1.99
CA VAL A 150 24.23 -15.16 2.11
C VAL A 150 25.50 -14.41 1.74
N PHE A 151 26.42 -14.26 2.69
CA PHE A 151 27.73 -13.66 2.47
C PHE A 151 28.84 -14.72 2.57
N ILE A 152 29.75 -14.68 1.61
CA ILE A 152 30.92 -15.56 1.55
C ILE A 152 32.16 -14.68 1.56
N ASN A 153 33.00 -14.84 2.57
CA ASN A 153 34.22 -14.04 2.77
C ASN A 153 33.96 -12.52 2.71
N GLY A 154 32.84 -12.07 3.28
CA GLY A 154 32.43 -10.65 3.32
C GLY A 154 31.70 -10.15 2.07
N GLN A 155 31.57 -10.96 1.01
CA GLN A 155 30.88 -10.57 -0.24
C GLN A 155 29.49 -11.20 -0.31
N LEU A 156 28.48 -10.42 -0.71
CA LEU A 156 27.13 -10.92 -0.92
C LEU A 156 27.12 -11.93 -2.08
N SER A 157 26.76 -13.17 -1.79
CA SER A 157 26.63 -14.23 -2.79
C SER A 157 25.21 -14.33 -3.33
N GLY A 158 24.19 -13.99 -2.54
CA GLY A 158 22.81 -14.02 -3.00
C GLY A 158 21.78 -13.72 -1.92
N THR A 159 20.54 -13.57 -2.33
CA THR A 159 19.39 -13.17 -1.50
C THR A 159 18.16 -13.99 -1.86
N VAL A 160 17.45 -14.51 -0.87
CA VAL A 160 16.15 -15.16 -1.04
C VAL A 160 15.16 -14.63 -0.01
N TYR A 161 13.88 -14.55 -0.37
CA TYR A 161 12.83 -14.06 0.52
C TYR A 161 11.50 -14.74 0.22
N GLY A 162 10.65 -14.83 1.25
CA GLY A 162 9.38 -15.55 1.21
C GLY A 162 8.20 -14.60 1.03
N SER A 163 7.00 -15.18 0.97
CA SER A 163 5.74 -14.45 1.04
C SER A 163 5.04 -14.70 2.37
N LEU A 164 3.99 -13.93 2.66
CA LEU A 164 3.15 -14.14 3.86
C LEU A 164 2.59 -15.57 3.94
N GLU A 165 2.21 -16.17 2.80
CA GLU A 165 1.68 -17.54 2.74
C GLU A 165 2.78 -18.61 2.79
N LYS A 166 3.98 -18.29 2.29
CA LYS A 166 5.11 -19.23 2.17
C LYS A 166 6.40 -18.56 2.65
N PRO A 167 6.60 -18.46 3.98
CA PRO A 167 7.75 -17.77 4.57
C PRO A 167 9.05 -18.57 4.47
N LYS A 168 8.97 -19.90 4.37
CA LYS A 168 10.13 -20.80 4.33
C LYS A 168 10.97 -20.57 3.07
N LEU A 169 12.30 -20.65 3.24
CA LEU A 169 13.27 -20.32 2.20
C LEU A 169 14.23 -21.48 1.93
N ILE A 170 14.69 -21.54 0.68
CA ILE A 170 15.80 -22.39 0.26
C ILE A 170 16.74 -21.52 -0.56
N PHE A 171 17.96 -21.30 -0.06
CA PHE A 171 19.07 -20.82 -0.88
C PHE A 171 19.82 -22.03 -1.41
N ASN A 172 20.11 -22.08 -2.72
CA ASN A 172 20.79 -23.20 -3.35
C ASN A 172 21.57 -22.74 -4.58
N GLU A 173 22.76 -22.19 -4.36
CA GLU A 173 23.61 -21.63 -5.42
C GLU A 173 25.09 -21.99 -5.22
N GLY A 174 25.87 -21.87 -6.30
CA GLY A 174 27.32 -22.06 -6.27
C GLY A 174 28.01 -20.90 -5.55
N VAL A 175 28.91 -21.21 -4.62
CA VAL A 175 29.60 -20.21 -3.78
C VAL A 175 31.11 -20.17 -4.04
N ASN A 176 31.68 -18.97 -4.11
CA ASN A 176 33.11 -18.77 -4.33
C ASN A 176 33.92 -19.00 -3.05
N LEU A 177 34.48 -20.20 -2.91
CA LEU A 177 35.33 -20.58 -1.79
C LEU A 177 36.81 -20.67 -2.22
N ARG A 178 37.72 -20.25 -1.36
CA ARG A 178 39.17 -20.35 -1.58
C ARG A 178 39.80 -21.45 -0.73
N ALA A 179 41.00 -21.89 -1.08
CA ALA A 179 41.77 -22.77 -0.21
C ALA A 179 42.00 -22.13 1.17
N GLY A 180 41.95 -22.93 2.24
CA GLY A 180 42.05 -22.46 3.62
C GLY A 180 40.69 -22.16 4.25
N VAL A 181 40.65 -21.21 5.18
CA VAL A 181 39.44 -20.89 5.94
C VAL A 181 38.58 -19.89 5.16
N ASN A 182 37.31 -20.24 4.99
CA ASN A 182 36.28 -19.38 4.40
C ASN A 182 35.25 -19.04 5.46
N LYS A 183 34.85 -17.76 5.51
CA LYS A 183 33.79 -17.30 6.40
C LYS A 183 32.46 -17.35 5.65
N ILE A 184 31.49 -18.05 6.21
CA ILE A 184 30.09 -18.01 5.76
C ILE A 184 29.31 -17.21 6.79
N SER A 185 28.78 -16.06 6.39
CA SER A 185 27.94 -15.20 7.22
C SER A 185 26.56 -15.12 6.60
N LEU A 186 25.56 -15.61 7.33
CA LEU A 186 24.17 -15.65 6.88
C LEU A 186 23.39 -14.64 7.70
N LEU A 187 22.82 -13.63 7.05
CA LEU A 187 21.94 -12.67 7.71
C LEU A 187 20.51 -13.13 7.53
N SER A 188 19.89 -13.57 8.63
CA SER A 188 18.49 -13.96 8.67
C SER A 188 17.62 -12.78 9.10
N ILE A 189 16.51 -12.56 8.39
CA ILE A 189 15.66 -11.39 8.59
C ILE A 189 14.22 -11.81 8.88
N ALA A 190 13.67 -11.34 9.99
CA ALA A 190 12.25 -11.41 10.30
C ALA A 190 11.53 -10.16 9.76
N VAL A 191 10.33 -10.33 9.17
CA VAL A 191 9.56 -9.21 8.61
C VAL A 191 8.17 -9.20 9.27
N GLY A 192 8.17 -8.87 10.56
CA GLY A 192 7.02 -9.08 11.43
C GLY A 192 6.86 -10.55 11.83
N LEU A 193 6.07 -10.79 12.88
CA LEU A 193 5.78 -12.12 13.41
C LEU A 193 4.37 -12.58 13.00
N PRO A 194 4.13 -13.89 12.88
CA PRO A 194 2.80 -14.42 12.61
C PRO A 194 1.76 -13.93 13.63
N ASN A 195 0.57 -13.58 13.16
CA ASN A 195 -0.48 -12.99 13.99
C ASN A 195 -1.85 -13.68 13.82
N VAL A 196 -1.93 -14.76 13.06
CA VAL A 196 -3.17 -15.53 12.82
C VAL A 196 -2.85 -16.98 12.42
N GLY A 197 -3.65 -17.93 12.91
CA GLY A 197 -3.52 -19.37 12.64
C GLY A 197 -3.47 -20.23 13.91
N PRO A 198 -3.94 -21.48 13.89
CA PRO A 198 -3.78 -22.37 15.05
C PRO A 198 -2.30 -22.55 15.40
N HIS A 199 -1.96 -22.31 16.67
CA HIS A 199 -0.60 -22.44 17.18
C HIS A 199 0.46 -21.61 16.45
N PHE A 200 0.11 -20.44 15.91
CA PHE A 200 1.06 -19.57 15.21
C PHE A 200 2.23 -19.14 16.11
N GLU A 201 2.04 -19.14 17.44
CA GLU A 201 3.09 -18.85 18.42
C GLU A 201 4.24 -19.87 18.43
N LYS A 202 4.03 -21.05 17.82
CA LYS A 202 5.05 -22.11 17.70
C LYS A 202 5.75 -22.14 16.35
N TRP A 203 5.40 -21.24 15.43
CA TRP A 203 6.01 -21.20 14.11
C TRP A 203 7.38 -20.54 14.20
N ASN A 204 8.40 -21.25 13.74
CA ASN A 204 9.78 -20.81 13.83
C ASN A 204 10.11 -19.73 12.78
N ALA A 205 11.11 -18.91 13.08
CA ALA A 205 11.83 -18.10 12.11
C ALA A 205 13.32 -18.43 12.14
N GLY A 206 14.03 -18.00 11.10
CA GLY A 206 15.48 -18.16 11.02
C GLY A 206 15.97 -19.49 10.48
N ILE A 207 17.29 -19.66 10.53
CA ILE A 207 18.00 -20.76 9.88
C ILE A 207 18.06 -21.93 10.86
N LEU A 208 17.14 -22.89 10.70
CA LEU A 208 17.13 -24.16 11.43
C LEU A 208 17.66 -25.34 10.62
N GLY A 209 18.10 -25.05 9.40
CA GLY A 209 18.74 -26.00 8.51
C GLY A 209 17.77 -27.00 7.87
N PRO A 210 18.33 -28.01 7.18
CA PRO A 210 19.76 -28.30 7.04
C PRO A 210 20.54 -27.20 6.30
N VAL A 211 21.82 -27.05 6.66
CA VAL A 211 22.82 -26.24 5.95
C VAL A 211 23.91 -27.17 5.45
N SER A 212 24.15 -27.24 4.14
CA SER A 212 25.14 -28.17 3.59
C SER A 212 25.88 -27.62 2.37
N LEU A 213 27.10 -28.09 2.20
CA LEU A 213 27.96 -27.77 1.06
C LEU A 213 28.17 -29.03 0.21
N ASN A 214 27.78 -28.97 -1.06
CA ASN A 214 27.86 -30.08 -2.01
C ASN A 214 28.94 -29.81 -3.07
N GLY A 215 29.58 -30.87 -3.57
CA GLY A 215 30.57 -30.77 -4.65
C GLY A 215 32.01 -30.62 -4.16
N LEU A 216 32.27 -31.01 -2.91
CA LEU A 216 33.62 -31.23 -2.40
C LEU A 216 34.14 -32.61 -2.82
N ASN A 217 35.44 -32.85 -2.72
CA ASN A 217 36.05 -34.16 -2.95
C ASN A 217 35.43 -35.25 -2.03
N GLU A 218 35.07 -34.88 -0.80
CA GLU A 218 34.36 -35.74 0.16
C GLU A 218 32.85 -35.89 -0.13
N GLY A 219 32.36 -35.28 -1.21
CA GLY A 219 30.95 -35.28 -1.59
C GLY A 219 30.17 -34.13 -0.93
N ARG A 220 29.42 -34.46 0.13
CA ARG A 220 28.54 -33.53 0.85
C ARG A 220 29.02 -33.34 2.28
N ARG A 221 29.20 -32.08 2.67
CA ARG A 221 29.47 -31.69 4.05
C ARG A 221 28.21 -31.07 4.68
N ASP A 222 27.74 -31.65 5.78
CA ASP A 222 26.69 -31.04 6.60
C ASP A 222 27.33 -30.04 7.57
N LEU A 223 26.86 -28.79 7.52
CA LEU A 223 27.36 -27.70 8.35
C LEU A 223 26.47 -27.45 9.58
N SER A 224 25.31 -28.11 9.67
CA SER A 224 24.25 -27.80 10.64
C SER A 224 24.70 -28.00 12.09
N TRP A 225 25.53 -29.01 12.35
CA TRP A 225 26.01 -29.38 13.70
C TRP A 225 27.43 -28.90 14.00
N GLN A 226 27.95 -27.95 13.22
CA GLN A 226 29.24 -27.33 13.51
C GLN A 226 29.11 -26.23 14.57
N LYS A 227 30.24 -25.63 14.95
CA LYS A 227 30.25 -24.41 15.75
C LYS A 227 29.74 -23.24 14.91
N TRP A 228 28.66 -22.63 15.36
CA TRP A 228 28.06 -21.43 14.81
C TRP A 228 28.25 -20.27 15.80
N SER A 229 28.53 -19.09 15.26
CA SER A 229 28.59 -17.83 16.00
C SER A 229 27.42 -16.95 15.61
N TYR A 230 26.89 -16.20 16.58
CA TYR A 230 25.67 -15.43 16.45
C TYR A 230 25.90 -13.99 16.87
N LYS A 231 25.33 -13.04 16.12
CA LYS A 231 25.27 -11.62 16.47
C LYS A 231 23.83 -11.13 16.26
N ILE A 232 23.24 -10.58 17.32
CA ILE A 232 21.88 -10.02 17.30
C ILE A 232 21.95 -8.60 16.76
N GLY A 233 21.12 -8.29 15.77
CA GLY A 233 21.02 -6.95 15.19
C GLY A 233 22.18 -6.56 14.29
N LEU A 234 22.22 -5.26 13.98
CA LEU A 234 23.25 -4.61 13.18
C LEU A 234 24.15 -3.74 14.06
N GLU A 235 25.39 -3.51 13.62
CA GLU A 235 26.31 -2.56 14.26
C GLU A 235 25.71 -1.15 14.26
N GLY A 236 25.10 -0.71 13.15
CA GLY A 236 24.42 0.58 13.11
C GLY A 236 23.22 0.70 14.06
N GLU A 237 22.59 -0.42 14.44
CA GLU A 237 21.57 -0.45 15.50
C GLU A 237 22.21 -0.26 16.88
N ALA A 238 23.29 -1.00 17.18
CA ALA A 238 24.04 -0.88 18.43
C ALA A 238 24.61 0.53 18.64
N LEU A 239 25.11 1.15 17.57
CA LEU A 239 25.60 2.54 17.55
C LEU A 239 24.47 3.59 17.48
N SER A 240 23.21 3.14 17.39
CA SER A 240 22.03 4.00 17.30
C SER A 240 22.14 5.08 16.21
N LEU A 241 22.62 4.70 15.01
CA LEU A 241 22.87 5.64 13.90
C LEU A 241 21.62 6.39 13.43
N HIS A 242 20.43 5.85 13.73
CA HIS A 242 19.14 6.49 13.49
C HIS A 242 18.87 7.72 14.37
N SER A 243 19.58 7.84 15.50
CA SER A 243 19.43 8.93 16.47
C SER A 243 20.38 10.10 16.15
N LEU A 244 20.04 11.29 16.64
CA LEU A 244 20.89 12.49 16.50
C LEU A 244 22.28 12.26 17.12
N SER A 245 22.34 11.74 18.35
CA SER A 245 23.58 11.48 19.08
C SER A 245 24.40 10.35 18.46
N GLY A 246 23.76 9.23 18.12
CA GLY A 246 24.43 8.07 17.55
C GLY A 246 24.94 8.32 16.13
N SER A 247 24.30 9.20 15.35
CA SER A 247 24.73 9.50 13.98
C SER A 247 26.15 10.10 13.87
N SER A 248 26.75 10.56 14.97
CA SER A 248 28.10 11.14 14.98
C SER A 248 29.20 10.14 15.36
N SER A 249 28.87 8.88 15.63
CA SER A 249 29.81 7.86 16.11
C SER A 249 30.64 7.21 15.01
N VAL A 250 30.33 7.46 13.73
CA VAL A 250 31.00 6.86 12.57
C VAL A 250 31.42 7.92 11.56
N GLU A 251 32.42 7.58 10.75
CA GLU A 251 32.85 8.42 9.63
C GLU A 251 31.93 8.22 8.42
N TRP A 252 31.18 9.27 8.07
CA TRP A 252 30.26 9.25 6.95
C TRP A 252 30.96 9.66 5.66
N VAL A 253 30.68 8.93 4.59
CA VAL A 253 31.16 9.24 3.25
C VAL A 253 30.19 10.19 2.56
N GLU A 254 30.71 11.20 1.87
CA GLU A 254 29.91 12.25 1.22
C GLU A 254 30.24 12.42 -0.27
N GLY A 255 29.45 13.26 -0.95
CA GLY A 255 29.71 13.68 -2.33
C GLY A 255 29.63 12.53 -3.34
N SER A 256 30.62 12.42 -4.22
CA SER A 256 30.67 11.39 -5.27
C SER A 256 30.94 9.99 -4.75
N LEU A 257 31.41 9.85 -3.51
CA LEU A 257 31.76 8.58 -2.89
C LEU A 257 30.57 7.92 -2.15
N VAL A 258 29.43 8.61 -2.07
CA VAL A 258 28.20 8.05 -1.47
C VAL A 258 27.86 6.73 -2.16
N ALA A 259 27.71 5.69 -1.35
CA ALA A 259 27.43 4.35 -1.82
C ALA A 259 26.11 4.32 -2.62
N ARG A 260 26.07 3.49 -3.65
CA ARG A 260 24.88 3.27 -4.49
C ARG A 260 24.78 1.81 -4.82
N LYS A 261 23.57 1.25 -4.69
CA LYS A 261 23.28 -0.17 -4.94
C LYS A 261 24.20 -1.12 -4.14
N GLN A 262 24.73 -0.64 -3.01
CA GLN A 262 25.47 -1.44 -2.06
C GLN A 262 24.47 -1.98 -1.02
N PRO A 263 24.51 -3.29 -0.70
CA PRO A 263 23.71 -3.84 0.38
C PRO A 263 24.21 -3.34 1.74
N LEU A 264 23.37 -3.46 2.76
CA LEU A 264 23.68 -3.08 4.14
C LEU A 264 24.36 -1.69 4.23
N THR A 265 23.64 -0.65 3.81
CA THR A 265 24.16 0.72 3.81
C THR A 265 23.24 1.64 4.59
N TRP A 266 23.82 2.40 5.52
CA TRP A 266 23.14 3.50 6.18
C TRP A 266 23.30 4.77 5.36
N TYR A 267 22.21 5.51 5.18
CA TYR A 267 22.20 6.83 4.57
C TYR A 267 21.64 7.83 5.57
N LYS A 268 22.19 9.05 5.59
CA LYS A 268 21.60 10.16 6.31
C LYS A 268 21.61 11.45 5.52
N THR A 269 20.67 12.32 5.82
CA THR A 269 20.60 13.68 5.29
C THR A 269 19.84 14.58 6.26
N THR A 270 19.92 15.89 6.04
CA THR A 270 19.12 16.87 6.78
C THR A 270 18.25 17.68 5.83
N PHE A 271 17.04 18.04 6.27
CA PHE A 271 16.11 18.80 5.43
C PHE A 271 15.18 19.71 6.25
N ASN A 272 14.67 20.75 5.58
CA ASN A 272 13.67 21.65 6.17
C ASN A 272 12.26 21.16 5.85
N ALA A 273 11.34 21.36 6.79
CA ALA A 273 9.95 20.98 6.59
C ALA A 273 9.31 21.85 5.47
N PRO A 274 8.52 21.26 4.56
CA PRO A 274 7.82 22.02 3.53
C PRO A 274 6.71 22.89 4.16
N ALA A 275 6.57 24.13 3.69
CA ALA A 275 5.72 25.15 4.29
C ALA A 275 4.21 24.85 4.29
N GLU A 276 3.72 24.06 3.33
CA GLU A 276 2.28 23.76 3.19
C GLU A 276 1.76 22.80 4.26
N ASN A 277 0.45 22.70 4.49
CA ASN A 277 -0.14 21.87 5.57
C ASN A 277 -0.59 20.44 5.16
N GLY A 278 -0.39 20.01 3.90
CA GLY A 278 -0.88 18.70 3.42
C GLY A 278 -0.12 17.49 3.99
N PRO A 279 -0.70 16.27 4.01
CA PRO A 279 0.02 15.07 4.45
C PRO A 279 1.27 14.80 3.62
N LEU A 280 2.31 14.25 4.26
CA LEU A 280 3.60 13.99 3.64
C LEU A 280 3.90 12.49 3.58
N ALA A 281 4.74 12.10 2.62
CA ALA A 281 5.35 10.79 2.59
C ALA A 281 6.73 10.85 1.95
N LEU A 282 7.55 9.82 2.15
CA LEU A 282 8.76 9.58 1.37
C LEU A 282 8.41 8.68 0.18
N ASP A 283 8.80 9.11 -1.01
CA ASP A 283 8.84 8.23 -2.18
C ASP A 283 10.14 7.44 -2.15
N MET A 284 10.03 6.14 -1.87
CA MET A 284 11.17 5.24 -1.76
C MET A 284 11.35 4.38 -3.01
N SER A 285 10.73 4.70 -4.15
CA SER A 285 10.73 3.83 -5.35
C SER A 285 12.11 3.47 -5.90
N SER A 286 13.15 4.25 -5.59
CA SER A 286 14.54 4.00 -6.00
C SER A 286 15.33 3.11 -5.03
N MET A 287 14.70 2.66 -3.95
CA MET A 287 15.31 1.91 -2.86
C MET A 287 14.90 0.42 -2.92
N GLY A 288 15.51 -0.42 -2.08
CA GLY A 288 15.27 -1.87 -2.07
C GLY A 288 14.38 -2.30 -0.91
N LYS A 289 14.98 -2.44 0.26
CA LYS A 289 14.34 -2.82 1.53
C LYS A 289 15.10 -2.21 2.69
N GLY A 290 14.42 -1.93 3.80
CA GLY A 290 15.09 -1.64 5.05
C GLY A 290 14.19 -0.86 6.00
N GLN A 291 14.76 0.11 6.72
CA GLN A 291 14.06 0.89 7.73
C GLN A 291 14.36 2.39 7.58
N VAL A 292 13.41 3.23 7.99
CA VAL A 292 13.54 4.68 7.88
C VAL A 292 13.14 5.38 9.17
N TRP A 293 13.88 6.42 9.53
CA TRP A 293 13.67 7.23 10.71
C TRP A 293 13.70 8.71 10.38
N ILE A 294 12.88 9.48 11.09
CA ILE A 294 12.91 10.95 11.07
C ILE A 294 13.08 11.44 12.50
N ASN A 295 14.11 12.24 12.74
CA ASN A 295 14.43 12.79 14.06
C ASN A 295 14.50 11.69 15.15
N GLY A 296 15.07 10.53 14.81
CA GLY A 296 15.16 9.36 15.70
C GLY A 296 13.87 8.54 15.84
N GLN A 297 12.73 9.03 15.34
CA GLN A 297 11.45 8.30 15.37
C GLN A 297 11.37 7.35 14.16
N SER A 298 11.05 6.08 14.42
CA SER A 298 10.88 5.09 13.35
C SER A 298 9.61 5.36 12.55
N ILE A 299 9.76 5.60 11.25
CA ILE A 299 8.65 5.63 10.28
C ILE A 299 8.18 4.20 9.97
N GLY A 300 9.09 3.23 10.10
CA GLY A 300 8.85 1.81 9.90
C GLY A 300 9.70 1.20 8.81
N ARG A 301 9.38 -0.05 8.47
CA ARG A 301 10.04 -0.80 7.38
C ARG A 301 9.60 -0.27 6.02
N TYR A 302 10.52 -0.22 5.08
CA TYR A 302 10.22 0.01 3.66
C TYR A 302 10.64 -1.20 2.81
N TRP A 303 9.83 -1.55 1.81
CA TRP A 303 10.14 -2.65 0.88
C TRP A 303 9.55 -2.46 -0.55
N PRO A 304 9.87 -1.36 -1.25
CA PRO A 304 9.43 -1.09 -2.63
C PRO A 304 10.03 -2.05 -3.67
N GLY A 305 11.11 -2.76 -3.32
CA GLY A 305 11.64 -3.87 -4.11
C GLY A 305 10.68 -5.05 -4.23
N TYR A 306 9.79 -5.25 -3.24
CA TYR A 306 8.74 -6.27 -3.30
C TYR A 306 7.59 -5.77 -4.17
N LYS A 307 7.48 -6.31 -5.40
CA LYS A 307 6.42 -5.94 -6.34
C LYS A 307 5.10 -6.61 -5.99
N ALA A 308 4.01 -5.85 -6.09
CA ALA A 308 2.66 -6.35 -5.90
C ALA A 308 2.31 -7.37 -7.00
N SER A 309 1.77 -8.52 -6.62
CA SER A 309 1.31 -9.57 -7.52
C SER A 309 -0.16 -9.89 -7.25
N GLY A 310 -0.83 -10.48 -8.24
CA GLY A 310 -2.26 -10.81 -8.17
C GLY A 310 -2.95 -10.60 -9.51
N SER A 311 -4.28 -10.69 -9.50
CA SER A 311 -5.13 -10.37 -10.64
C SER A 311 -5.80 -9.01 -10.41
N CYS A 312 -5.19 -7.96 -10.95
CA CYS A 312 -5.77 -6.62 -10.91
C CYS A 312 -6.60 -6.39 -12.18
N GLY A 313 -7.88 -6.09 -12.01
CA GLY A 313 -8.80 -5.82 -13.10
C GLY A 313 -9.90 -4.86 -12.68
N ALA A 314 -10.70 -4.42 -13.65
CA ALA A 314 -11.91 -3.68 -13.35
C ALA A 314 -12.83 -4.55 -12.49
N CYS A 315 -13.41 -3.96 -11.44
CA CYS A 315 -14.37 -4.63 -10.59
C CYS A 315 -15.66 -3.82 -10.46
N SER A 316 -16.75 -4.50 -10.09
CA SER A 316 -18.04 -3.89 -9.80
C SER A 316 -18.37 -4.06 -8.32
N TYR A 317 -19.09 -3.08 -7.75
CA TYR A 317 -19.64 -3.20 -6.40
C TYR A 317 -20.66 -4.35 -6.31
N ALA A 318 -21.32 -4.69 -7.42
CA ALA A 318 -22.39 -5.66 -7.44
C ALA A 318 -21.89 -7.10 -7.29
N GLY A 319 -22.69 -7.93 -6.60
CA GLY A 319 -22.38 -9.32 -6.28
C GLY A 319 -21.43 -9.46 -5.08
N TRP A 320 -21.23 -10.71 -4.66
CA TRP A 320 -20.40 -11.03 -3.50
C TRP A 320 -19.01 -10.41 -3.59
N PHE A 321 -18.54 -9.87 -2.47
CA PHE A 321 -17.20 -9.32 -2.33
C PHE A 321 -16.28 -10.36 -1.70
N ASN A 322 -15.03 -10.38 -2.16
CA ASN A 322 -13.91 -11.01 -1.47
C ASN A 322 -12.69 -10.10 -1.59
N GLU A 323 -11.67 -10.36 -0.77
CA GLU A 323 -10.45 -9.56 -0.67
C GLU A 323 -9.64 -9.47 -1.98
N LYS A 324 -9.90 -10.39 -2.93
CA LYS A 324 -9.22 -10.45 -4.24
C LYS A 324 -10.02 -9.80 -5.37
N LYS A 325 -11.26 -9.35 -5.13
CA LYS A 325 -12.19 -8.87 -6.17
C LYS A 325 -11.76 -7.56 -6.82
N CYS A 326 -11.19 -6.64 -6.04
CA CYS A 326 -10.89 -5.27 -6.45
C CYS A 326 -9.42 -4.89 -6.17
N LEU A 327 -8.49 -5.80 -6.46
CA LEU A 327 -7.06 -5.53 -6.31
C LEU A 327 -6.60 -4.45 -7.31
N SER A 328 -5.61 -3.66 -6.90
CA SER A 328 -4.99 -2.60 -7.71
C SER A 328 -3.47 -2.60 -7.54
N ASN A 329 -2.77 -1.84 -8.38
CA ASN A 329 -1.31 -1.64 -8.35
C ASN A 329 -0.46 -2.90 -8.59
N CYS A 330 -0.99 -3.95 -9.23
CA CYS A 330 -0.18 -5.10 -9.64
C CYS A 330 0.99 -4.67 -10.54
N GLY A 331 2.17 -5.25 -10.31
CA GLY A 331 3.42 -4.92 -11.01
C GLY A 331 4.19 -3.73 -10.42
N GLU A 332 3.52 -2.87 -9.65
CA GLU A 332 4.16 -1.75 -8.95
C GLU A 332 4.80 -2.20 -7.63
N ALA A 333 5.55 -1.30 -6.98
CA ALA A 333 5.97 -1.51 -5.60
C ALA A 333 4.75 -1.74 -4.70
N SER A 334 4.74 -2.82 -3.91
CA SER A 334 3.66 -3.13 -2.95
C SER A 334 3.33 -1.95 -2.05
N GLN A 335 4.37 -1.23 -1.62
CA GLN A 335 4.26 0.10 -1.04
C GLN A 335 5.40 0.99 -1.55
N ARG A 336 5.02 2.07 -2.24
CA ARG A 336 5.96 3.10 -2.75
C ARG A 336 6.17 4.26 -1.78
N TRP A 337 5.07 4.72 -1.16
CA TRP A 337 5.05 5.91 -0.32
C TRP A 337 4.96 5.55 1.16
N TYR A 338 5.82 6.16 1.96
CA TYR A 338 5.94 5.90 3.40
C TYR A 338 5.57 7.16 4.17
N HIS A 339 4.46 7.12 4.90
CA HIS A 339 3.84 8.28 5.54
C HIS A 339 4.80 8.96 6.52
N VAL A 340 4.90 10.29 6.42
CA VAL A 340 5.68 11.14 7.32
C VAL A 340 4.72 12.02 8.13
N PRO A 341 4.52 11.75 9.44
CA PRO A 341 3.71 12.59 10.29
C PRO A 341 4.29 14.01 10.38
N ARG A 342 3.46 15.00 10.07
CA ARG A 342 3.80 16.43 10.17
C ARG A 342 4.32 16.82 11.56
N SER A 343 3.72 16.27 12.61
CA SER A 343 4.06 16.53 14.00
C SER A 343 5.45 16.04 14.41
N TRP A 344 6.12 15.23 13.58
CA TRP A 344 7.48 14.75 13.84
C TRP A 344 8.54 15.66 13.22
N LEU A 345 8.12 16.68 12.46
CA LEU A 345 9.02 17.61 11.78
C LEU A 345 9.19 18.91 12.58
N ASN A 346 10.44 19.30 12.75
CA ASN A 346 10.84 20.66 13.09
C ASN A 346 10.77 21.55 11.84
N PRO A 347 10.68 22.88 11.98
CA PRO A 347 10.72 23.79 10.83
C PRO A 347 11.97 23.60 9.96
N THR A 348 13.12 23.38 10.58
CA THR A 348 14.43 23.21 9.92
C THR A 348 15.25 22.11 10.57
N GLY A 349 16.23 21.57 9.85
CA GLY A 349 17.23 20.67 10.42
C GLY A 349 16.69 19.28 10.82
N ASN A 350 15.69 18.78 10.10
CA ASN A 350 15.18 17.43 10.34
C ASN A 350 16.19 16.40 9.85
N LEU A 351 16.54 15.46 10.72
CA LEU A 351 17.41 14.33 10.39
C LEU A 351 16.57 13.22 9.76
N LEU A 352 16.90 12.82 8.53
CA LEU A 352 16.37 11.62 7.88
C LEU A 352 17.48 10.57 7.83
N VAL A 353 17.22 9.40 8.41
CA VAL A 353 18.12 8.24 8.36
C VAL A 353 17.41 7.08 7.68
N VAL A 354 18.12 6.38 6.81
CA VAL A 354 17.63 5.22 6.06
C VAL A 354 18.66 4.11 6.21
N PHE A 355 18.27 2.96 6.72
CA PHE A 355 19.04 1.73 6.56
C PHE A 355 18.53 1.01 5.32
N GLU A 356 19.41 0.77 4.35
CA GLU A 356 19.15 0.06 3.10
C GLU A 356 19.80 -1.32 3.13
N GLU A 357 18.97 -2.34 3.20
CA GLU A 357 19.33 -3.73 3.33
C GLU A 357 19.81 -4.34 2.00
N TRP A 358 19.16 -4.03 0.87
CA TRP A 358 19.40 -4.70 -0.41
C TRP A 358 20.34 -3.93 -1.34
N GLY A 359 20.16 -2.63 -1.41
CA GLY A 359 20.90 -1.74 -2.29
C GLY A 359 19.97 -0.86 -3.13
N GLY A 360 19.94 0.43 -2.79
CA GLY A 360 19.14 1.45 -3.45
C GLY A 360 19.99 2.59 -4.01
N ASN A 361 19.33 3.52 -4.71
CA ASN A 361 19.93 4.81 -5.02
C ASN A 361 19.23 5.91 -4.20
N PRO A 362 19.89 6.46 -3.16
CA PRO A 362 19.28 7.45 -2.28
C PRO A 362 18.95 8.77 -3.02
N SER A 363 19.61 9.07 -4.14
CA SER A 363 19.34 10.29 -4.92
C SER A 363 17.92 10.33 -5.52
N GLY A 364 17.24 9.17 -5.61
CA GLY A 364 15.85 9.08 -6.08
C GLY A 364 14.81 9.27 -4.98
N ILE A 365 15.22 9.27 -3.71
CA ILE A 365 14.32 9.53 -2.58
C ILE A 365 13.84 10.98 -2.66
N SER A 366 12.53 11.18 -2.48
CA SER A 366 11.94 12.52 -2.40
C SER A 366 10.88 12.60 -1.31
N LEU A 367 10.73 13.77 -0.71
CA LEU A 367 9.58 14.07 0.12
C LEU A 367 8.44 14.51 -0.80
N VAL A 368 7.29 13.84 -0.68
CA VAL A 368 6.10 14.08 -1.49
C VAL A 368 4.94 14.54 -0.61
N LYS A 369 4.11 15.41 -1.16
CA LYS A 369 2.87 15.89 -0.58
C LYS A 369 1.70 15.15 -1.21
N ARG A 370 0.74 14.71 -0.39
CA ARG A 370 -0.51 14.11 -0.84
C ARG A 370 -1.55 15.21 -1.07
N GLU A 371 -2.05 15.33 -2.29
CA GLU A 371 -3.02 16.35 -2.69
C GLU A 371 -4.12 15.77 -3.59
N ILE A 372 -5.23 16.50 -3.71
CA ILE A 372 -6.32 16.13 -4.62
C ILE A 372 -5.91 16.56 -6.02
N GLN A 373 -5.91 15.60 -6.96
CA GLN A 373 -5.66 15.85 -8.38
C GLN A 373 -6.95 16.19 -9.11
N SER A 374 -8.00 15.39 -8.88
CA SER A 374 -9.32 15.61 -9.47
C SER A 374 -10.42 15.15 -8.53
N VAL A 375 -11.59 15.75 -8.68
CA VAL A 375 -12.82 15.39 -7.97
C VAL A 375 -13.90 14.99 -8.96
N CYS A 376 -14.71 14.03 -8.59
CA CYS A 376 -15.76 13.49 -9.43
C CYS A 376 -17.10 13.44 -8.73
N ALA A 377 -18.18 13.54 -9.51
CA ALA A 377 -19.52 13.17 -9.07
C ALA A 377 -20.15 12.21 -10.09
N ASP A 378 -20.91 11.23 -9.60
CA ASP A 378 -21.65 10.26 -10.44
C ASP A 378 -23.06 10.06 -9.87
N ILE A 379 -24.04 10.85 -10.34
CA ILE A 379 -25.34 11.04 -9.67
C ILE A 379 -26.50 10.87 -10.66
N PHE A 380 -27.52 10.11 -10.29
CA PHE A 380 -28.75 9.97 -11.09
C PHE A 380 -29.70 11.18 -10.93
N GLU A 381 -30.42 11.54 -11.98
CA GLU A 381 -31.32 12.72 -12.03
C GLU A 381 -32.50 12.71 -11.03
N TRP A 382 -32.77 11.54 -10.42
CA TRP A 382 -33.80 11.33 -9.39
C TRP A 382 -33.23 10.57 -8.19
N GLN A 383 -31.95 10.77 -7.90
CA GLN A 383 -31.32 10.17 -6.73
C GLN A 383 -31.91 10.75 -5.44
N PRO A 384 -32.39 9.88 -4.51
CA PRO A 384 -32.88 10.33 -3.22
C PRO A 384 -31.73 10.89 -2.38
N THR A 385 -32.02 11.93 -1.59
CA THR A 385 -31.09 12.47 -0.60
C THR A 385 -31.81 12.72 0.72
N LEU A 386 -31.13 12.48 1.85
CA LEU A 386 -31.70 12.67 3.18
C LEU A 386 -32.13 14.13 3.40
N VAL A 387 -31.31 15.09 2.95
CA VAL A 387 -31.59 16.53 3.09
C VAL A 387 -32.87 16.90 2.36
N ASN A 388 -33.07 16.43 1.12
CA ASN A 388 -34.29 16.73 0.36
C ASN A 388 -35.53 16.17 1.07
N TRP A 389 -35.43 14.95 1.61
CA TRP A 389 -36.53 14.35 2.38
C TRP A 389 -36.82 15.13 3.67
N GLN A 390 -35.80 15.53 4.45
CA GLN A 390 -35.99 16.31 5.67
C GLN A 390 -36.66 17.67 5.41
N LEU A 391 -36.27 18.34 4.32
CA LEU A 391 -36.88 19.62 3.92
C LEU A 391 -38.35 19.45 3.53
N GLN A 392 -38.71 18.34 2.90
CA GLN A 392 -40.10 18.02 2.56
C GLN A 392 -40.90 17.60 3.78
N ALA A 393 -40.36 16.70 4.61
CA ALA A 393 -41.01 16.21 5.82
C ALA A 393 -41.26 17.33 6.85
N SER A 394 -40.39 18.34 6.90
CA SER A 394 -40.57 19.53 7.74
C SER A 394 -41.52 20.58 7.16
N GLY A 395 -42.07 20.37 5.95
CA GLY A 395 -42.95 21.34 5.29
C GLY A 395 -42.23 22.60 4.77
N LYS A 396 -40.90 22.66 4.84
CA LYS A 396 -40.11 23.79 4.32
C LYS A 396 -40.14 23.87 2.80
N VAL A 397 -40.40 22.75 2.12
CA VAL A 397 -40.48 22.66 0.65
C VAL A 397 -41.65 21.79 0.24
N ASN A 398 -42.54 22.33 -0.59
CA ASN A 398 -43.75 21.65 -1.06
C ASN A 398 -43.59 20.93 -2.41
N ARG A 399 -42.36 20.87 -2.96
CA ARG A 399 -42.06 20.27 -4.27
C ARG A 399 -40.90 19.26 -4.22
N PRO A 400 -40.89 18.24 -5.11
CA PRO A 400 -39.72 17.38 -5.34
C PRO A 400 -38.46 18.21 -5.63
N LEU A 401 -37.40 17.98 -4.85
CA LEU A 401 -36.09 18.60 -5.08
C LEU A 401 -35.21 17.67 -5.92
N ARG A 402 -34.60 18.23 -6.97
CA ARG A 402 -33.58 17.55 -7.76
C ARG A 402 -32.28 17.39 -6.95
N PRO A 403 -31.52 16.30 -7.15
CA PRO A 403 -30.22 16.17 -6.53
C PRO A 403 -29.24 17.19 -7.12
N LYS A 404 -28.16 17.47 -6.39
CA LYS A 404 -27.07 18.34 -6.84
C LYS A 404 -25.77 17.57 -6.83
N ALA A 405 -24.95 17.76 -7.87
CA ALA A 405 -23.56 17.37 -7.86
C ALA A 405 -22.76 18.42 -7.09
N HIS A 406 -22.11 18.01 -6.02
CA HIS A 406 -21.23 18.85 -5.21
C HIS A 406 -19.79 18.48 -5.55
N LEU A 407 -18.99 19.46 -5.96
CA LEU A 407 -17.55 19.29 -6.23
C LEU A 407 -16.77 20.24 -5.33
N TRP A 408 -15.73 19.71 -4.69
CA TRP A 408 -14.94 20.46 -3.71
C TRP A 408 -13.47 20.00 -3.71
N CYS A 409 -12.58 20.90 -4.14
CA CYS A 409 -11.13 20.74 -4.05
C CYS A 409 -10.61 21.00 -2.62
N ALA A 410 -9.37 20.58 -2.33
CA ALA A 410 -8.78 20.77 -1.02
C ALA A 410 -8.63 22.26 -0.66
N PRO A 411 -8.55 22.62 0.64
CA PRO A 411 -8.21 23.99 1.05
C PRO A 411 -6.97 24.51 0.34
N GLY A 412 -7.09 25.69 -0.29
CA GLY A 412 -6.02 26.32 -1.07
C GLY A 412 -6.00 25.96 -2.56
N GLN A 413 -6.70 24.89 -2.98
CA GLN A 413 -6.86 24.53 -4.39
C GLN A 413 -8.15 25.11 -4.96
N LYS A 414 -8.17 25.31 -6.28
CA LYS A 414 -9.37 25.67 -7.04
C LYS A 414 -9.61 24.66 -8.16
N ILE A 415 -10.85 24.57 -8.60
CA ILE A 415 -11.19 23.83 -9.81
C ILE A 415 -10.59 24.60 -10.99
N SER A 416 -9.60 24.00 -11.65
CA SER A 416 -8.87 24.64 -12.75
C SER A 416 -9.51 24.38 -14.11
N SER A 417 -10.06 23.19 -14.30
CA SER A 417 -10.69 22.77 -15.56
C SER A 417 -11.64 21.59 -15.34
N ILE A 418 -12.55 21.39 -16.29
CA ILE A 418 -13.42 20.23 -16.34
C ILE A 418 -12.79 19.22 -17.32
N LYS A 419 -12.36 18.07 -16.80
CA LYS A 419 -11.74 17.02 -17.61
C LYS A 419 -12.78 16.19 -18.35
N PHE A 420 -13.94 15.98 -17.74
CA PHE A 420 -15.05 15.24 -18.32
C PHE A 420 -16.38 15.71 -17.74
N ALA A 421 -17.42 15.80 -18.55
CA ALA A 421 -18.80 15.95 -18.10
C ALA A 421 -19.76 15.28 -19.08
N SER A 422 -20.71 14.52 -18.56
CA SER A 422 -21.77 13.91 -19.38
C SER A 422 -23.03 13.70 -18.57
N PHE A 423 -24.14 14.27 -19.04
CA PHE A 423 -25.49 13.99 -18.60
C PHE A 423 -26.19 13.10 -19.63
N GLY A 424 -26.57 11.88 -19.23
CA GLY A 424 -27.12 10.88 -20.15
C GLY A 424 -26.87 9.47 -19.64
N THR A 425 -26.14 8.65 -20.41
CA THR A 425 -25.76 7.27 -20.03
C THR A 425 -24.24 7.06 -19.89
N PRO A 426 -23.50 7.95 -19.19
CA PRO A 426 -22.04 7.83 -19.07
C PRO A 426 -21.59 6.53 -18.43
N GLN A 427 -20.42 6.05 -18.86
CA GLN A 427 -19.79 4.82 -18.40
C GLN A 427 -18.43 5.10 -17.74
N GLY A 428 -17.88 4.09 -17.09
CA GLY A 428 -16.58 4.17 -16.41
C GLY A 428 -16.70 4.61 -14.96
N VAL A 429 -15.55 4.94 -14.37
CA VAL A 429 -15.42 5.41 -12.99
C VAL A 429 -14.61 6.70 -12.97
N CYS A 430 -14.55 7.37 -11.80
CA CYS A 430 -13.74 8.58 -11.63
C CYS A 430 -12.29 8.35 -12.13
N GLY A 431 -11.81 9.21 -13.03
CA GLY A 431 -10.51 9.08 -13.69
C GLY A 431 -10.56 8.43 -15.08
N SER A 432 -11.62 7.65 -15.39
CA SER A 432 -11.80 6.89 -16.63
C SER A 432 -13.22 6.98 -17.22
N PHE A 433 -13.94 8.06 -16.90
CA PHE A 433 -15.27 8.28 -17.46
C PHE A 433 -15.23 8.40 -18.98
N ARG A 434 -16.30 7.94 -19.62
CA ARG A 434 -16.52 8.04 -21.05
C ARG A 434 -18.00 8.26 -21.34
N GLU A 435 -18.28 8.90 -22.47
CA GLU A 435 -19.64 9.07 -22.95
C GLU A 435 -20.31 7.72 -23.21
N GLY A 436 -21.62 7.68 -22.99
CA GLY A 436 -22.46 6.55 -23.37
C GLY A 436 -23.13 6.79 -24.72
N SER A 437 -24.11 5.96 -25.03
CA SER A 437 -24.97 6.13 -26.22
C SER A 437 -25.87 7.37 -26.16
N CYS A 438 -26.05 7.96 -24.97
CA CYS A 438 -26.82 9.17 -24.74
C CYS A 438 -25.96 10.18 -23.98
N HIS A 439 -25.86 11.39 -24.53
CA HIS A 439 -25.09 12.50 -23.99
C HIS A 439 -25.76 13.82 -24.35
N ALA A 440 -25.92 14.72 -23.37
CA ALA A 440 -26.43 16.06 -23.61
C ALA A 440 -25.30 17.00 -24.08
N HIS A 441 -25.49 17.69 -25.20
CA HIS A 441 -24.46 18.55 -25.80
C HIS A 441 -23.93 19.65 -24.87
N HIS A 442 -24.75 20.17 -23.95
CA HIS A 442 -24.36 21.21 -22.99
C HIS A 442 -23.95 20.64 -21.63
N SER A 443 -23.43 19.40 -21.59
CA SER A 443 -23.01 18.75 -20.33
C SER A 443 -21.90 19.50 -19.60
N TYR A 444 -21.01 20.18 -20.34
CA TYR A 444 -19.87 20.91 -19.78
C TYR A 444 -20.24 22.30 -19.28
N ASP A 445 -21.10 23.02 -20.00
CA ASP A 445 -21.40 24.44 -19.83
C ASP A 445 -21.71 24.85 -18.38
N ALA A 446 -22.55 24.06 -17.70
CA ALA A 446 -22.92 24.34 -16.32
C ALA A 446 -21.72 24.29 -15.37
N PHE A 447 -20.82 23.33 -15.55
CA PHE A 447 -19.64 23.19 -14.72
C PHE A 447 -18.57 24.22 -15.07
N GLU A 448 -18.34 24.49 -16.36
CA GLU A 448 -17.40 25.53 -16.79
C GLU A 448 -17.80 26.90 -16.23
N LYS A 449 -19.10 27.22 -16.25
CA LYS A 449 -19.62 28.49 -15.74
C LYS A 449 -19.56 28.62 -14.22
N TYR A 450 -19.93 27.57 -13.48
CA TYR A 450 -20.13 27.68 -12.03
C TYR A 450 -18.97 27.14 -11.18
N CYS A 451 -18.07 26.33 -11.75
CA CYS A 451 -17.05 25.64 -10.99
C CYS A 451 -15.63 26.17 -11.21
N ILE A 452 -15.26 26.55 -12.43
CA ILE A 452 -13.90 26.99 -12.73
C ILE A 452 -13.56 28.24 -11.89
N GLY A 453 -12.38 28.22 -11.27
CA GLY A 453 -11.89 29.28 -10.39
C GLY A 453 -12.46 29.25 -8.97
N GLN A 454 -13.40 28.35 -8.67
CA GLN A 454 -13.96 28.16 -7.33
C GLN A 454 -13.30 26.97 -6.63
N GLN A 455 -13.16 27.04 -5.30
CA GLN A 455 -12.74 25.89 -4.51
C GLN A 455 -13.84 24.82 -4.47
N SER A 456 -15.09 25.25 -4.40
CA SER A 456 -16.27 24.39 -4.35
C SER A 456 -17.39 24.95 -5.21
N CYS A 457 -18.15 24.07 -5.85
CA CYS A 457 -19.35 24.43 -6.59
C CYS A 457 -20.44 23.37 -6.43
N SER A 458 -21.65 23.70 -6.85
CA SER A 458 -22.71 22.70 -6.99
C SER A 458 -23.55 22.95 -8.22
N VAL A 459 -23.88 21.89 -8.95
CA VAL A 459 -24.74 21.94 -10.15
C VAL A 459 -25.95 21.05 -9.93
N THR A 460 -27.15 21.57 -10.24
CA THR A 460 -28.39 20.79 -10.13
C THR A 460 -28.45 19.75 -11.23
N VAL A 461 -28.75 18.50 -10.87
CA VAL A 461 -28.89 17.40 -11.84
C VAL A 461 -30.30 17.44 -12.43
N ALA A 462 -30.49 18.24 -13.47
CA ALA A 462 -31.76 18.39 -14.15
C ALA A 462 -31.55 18.66 -15.66
N PRO A 463 -32.44 18.16 -16.54
CA PRO A 463 -32.29 18.33 -18.00
C PRO A 463 -32.10 19.78 -18.44
N GLU A 464 -32.77 20.73 -17.78
CA GLU A 464 -32.73 22.15 -18.12
C GLU A 464 -31.34 22.77 -17.92
N MET A 465 -30.51 22.17 -17.07
CA MET A 465 -29.12 22.61 -16.86
C MET A 465 -28.17 22.19 -17.99
N PHE A 466 -28.58 21.21 -18.81
CA PHE A 466 -27.73 20.56 -19.81
C PHE A 466 -28.32 20.64 -21.23
N GLY A 467 -29.23 21.59 -21.47
CA GLY A 467 -29.81 21.83 -22.79
C GLY A 467 -31.01 20.96 -23.16
N GLY A 468 -31.58 20.22 -22.21
CA GLY A 468 -32.78 19.39 -22.40
C GLY A 468 -32.58 17.93 -22.02
N ASP A 469 -33.60 17.11 -22.30
CA ASP A 469 -33.54 15.66 -22.10
C ASP A 469 -32.88 14.99 -23.33
N PRO A 470 -31.64 14.49 -23.22
CA PRO A 470 -30.93 13.89 -24.35
C PRO A 470 -31.49 12.52 -24.76
N CYS A 471 -32.24 11.84 -23.86
CA CYS A 471 -32.83 10.54 -24.15
C CYS A 471 -34.08 10.30 -23.29
N PRO A 472 -35.27 10.63 -23.83
CA PRO A 472 -36.55 10.42 -23.16
C PRO A 472 -36.75 8.96 -22.73
N SER A 473 -37.43 8.75 -21.61
CA SER A 473 -37.73 7.43 -21.02
C SER A 473 -36.53 6.61 -20.54
N ILE A 474 -35.30 7.12 -20.71
CA ILE A 474 -34.10 6.55 -20.09
C ILE A 474 -33.82 7.32 -18.80
N MET A 475 -33.36 6.63 -17.76
CA MET A 475 -32.92 7.28 -16.52
C MET A 475 -31.54 7.89 -16.72
N LYS A 476 -31.43 9.22 -16.61
CA LYS A 476 -30.15 9.90 -16.85
C LYS A 476 -29.27 9.89 -15.60
N LYS A 477 -27.97 9.81 -15.85
CA LYS A 477 -26.90 9.94 -14.86
C LYS A 477 -25.98 11.08 -15.29
N LEU A 478 -25.57 11.88 -14.31
CA LEU A 478 -24.54 12.90 -14.46
C LEU A 478 -23.21 12.34 -13.95
N SER A 479 -22.23 12.21 -14.82
CA SER A 479 -20.84 11.95 -14.44
C SER A 479 -19.98 13.15 -14.80
N VAL A 480 -19.17 13.64 -13.86
CA VAL A 480 -18.27 14.77 -14.05
C VAL A 480 -16.94 14.49 -13.35
N GLU A 481 -15.83 14.93 -13.96
CA GLU A 481 -14.49 14.96 -13.38
C GLU A 481 -13.90 16.37 -13.56
N ALA A 482 -13.52 17.00 -12.46
CA ALA A 482 -12.93 18.34 -12.41
C ALA A 482 -11.51 18.28 -11.83
N ILE A 483 -10.56 18.97 -12.46
CA ILE A 483 -9.16 19.04 -12.01
C ILE A 483 -9.02 20.09 -10.90
N CYS A 484 -8.28 19.75 -9.84
CA CYS A 484 -7.95 20.63 -8.75
C CYS A 484 -6.48 21.06 -8.84
N SER A 485 -6.20 22.35 -8.72
CA SER A 485 -4.84 22.91 -8.68
C SER A 485 -4.70 23.99 -7.63
#